data_AF-A0A353F3P8-F1
#
_entry.id   AF-A0A353F3P8-F1
#
_cell.length_a   1.000
_cell.length_b   1.000
_cell.length_c   1.000
_cell.angle_alpha   90.00
_cell.angle_beta   90.00
_cell.angle_gamma   90.00
#
_symmetry.space_group_name_H-M   'P 1'
#
loop_
_entity.id
_entity.type
_entity.pdbx_description
1 polymer ?
#
loop_
_entity_poly.entity_id
_entity_poly.type
_entity_poly.pdbx_seq_one_letter_code
_entity_poly.pdbx_strand_id
1 'polypeptide(L)' 'RVRLQTALSEVALEDLNRRFAVMVKSGEIKQGSALKEEHNEPELSDMPRIILRHRRRDFGILREFINALNEAEVES' A
#
# COMPACT_ATOMS: atom_id res chain seq x y z
N ARG A 1 -5.05 -0.21 -5.39
CA ARG A 1 -3.61 0.13 -5.35
C ARG A 1 -3.53 1.55 -4.83
N VAL A 2 -2.55 1.85 -3.98
CA VAL A 2 -2.34 3.18 -3.38
C VAL A 2 -0.91 3.62 -3.74
N ARG A 3 -0.71 4.89 -4.06
CA ARG A 3 0.61 5.48 -4.30
C ARG A 3 1.10 6.12 -3.01
N LEU A 4 2.36 5.92 -2.65
CA LEU A 4 3.00 6.51 -1.49
C LEU A 4 4.04 7.52 -1.92
N GLN A 5 4.32 8.50 -1.05
CA GLN A 5 5.42 9.44 -1.24
C GLN A 5 6.78 8.83 -0.89
N THR A 6 6.80 7.96 0.13
CA THR A 6 7.99 7.29 0.64
C THR A 6 7.69 5.80 0.82
N ALA A 7 8.72 4.97 0.69
CA ALA A 7 8.62 3.54 0.94
C ALA A 7 8.36 3.28 2.42
N LEU A 8 7.46 2.34 2.73
CA LEU A 8 7.27 1.84 4.09
C LEU A 8 8.43 0.93 4.48
N SER A 9 8.78 0.93 5.76
CA SER A 9 9.71 -0.06 6.31
C SER A 9 9.15 -1.48 6.18
N GLU A 10 10.02 -2.49 6.16
CA GLU A 10 9.60 -3.89 6.13
C GLU A 10 8.70 -4.24 7.33
N VAL A 11 9.06 -3.72 8.51
CA VAL A 11 8.30 -3.91 9.75
C VAL A 11 6.89 -3.33 9.65
N ALA A 12 6.75 -2.13 9.08
CA ALA A 12 5.44 -1.51 8.85
C ALA A 12 4.61 -2.30 7.83
N LEU A 13 5.22 -2.81 6.77
CA LEU A 13 4.52 -3.63 5.77
C LEU A 13 4.02 -4.94 6.37
N GLU A 14 4.81 -5.60 7.23
CA GLU A 14 4.38 -6.79 7.96
C GLU A 14 3.21 -6.50 8.92
N ASP A 15 3.25 -5.37 9.63
CA ASP A 15 2.18 -4.96 10.53
C ASP A 15 0.85 -4.74 9.80
N LEU A 16 0.90 -4.06 8.66
CA LEU A 16 -0.26 -3.85 7.80
C LEU A 16 -0.84 -5.19 7.31
N ASN A 17 0.02 -6.14 6.93
CA ASN A 17 -0.42 -7.47 6.52
C ASN A 17 -1.16 -8.21 7.64
N ARG A 18 -0.69 -8.12 8.90
CA ARG A 18 -1.37 -8.74 10.04
C ARG A 18 -2.70 -8.06 10.35
N ARG A 19 -2.73 -6.72 10.44
CA ARG A 19 -3.91 -5.95 10.85
C ARG A 19 -5.04 -6.00 9.83
N PHE A 20 -4.72 -5.99 8.54
CA PHE A 20 -5.69 -5.86 7.47
C PHE A 20 -5.89 -7.15 6.65
N ALA A 21 -5.42 -8.31 7.14
CA ALA A 21 -5.60 -9.60 6.46
C ALA A 21 -7.07 -9.89 6.09
N VAL A 22 -8.02 -9.49 6.96
CA VAL A 22 -9.46 -9.74 6.77
C VAL A 22 -10.03 -9.03 5.53
N MET A 23 -9.52 -7.86 5.17
CA MET A 23 -9.98 -7.12 3.98
C MET A 23 -9.33 -7.62 2.69
N VAL A 24 -8.22 -8.37 2.78
CA VAL A 24 -7.52 -8.91 1.60
C VAL A 24 -8.31 -10.10 1.05
N LYS A 25 -8.79 -9.95 -0.19
CA LYS A 25 -9.53 -10.97 -0.94
C LYS A 25 -8.63 -12.14 -1.35
N SER A 26 -7.37 -11.86 -1.69
CA SER A 26 -6.40 -12.85 -2.17
C SER A 26 -4.99 -12.27 -2.15
N GLY A 27 -4.01 -13.10 -1.80
CA GLY A 27 -2.61 -12.70 -1.68
C GLY A 27 -2.38 -11.91 -0.39
N GLU A 28 -1.45 -10.96 -0.46
CA GLU A 28 -1.02 -10.14 0.67
C GLU A 28 -0.87 -8.68 0.22
N ILE A 29 -0.69 -7.79 1.19
CA ILE A 29 -0.35 -6.39 0.94
C ILE A 29 1.14 -6.35 0.59
N LYS A 30 1.46 -5.87 -0.61
CA LYS A 30 2.85 -5.76 -1.09
C LYS A 30 3.20 -4.31 -1.39
N GLN A 31 4.42 -3.93 -1.06
CA GLN A 31 5.07 -2.74 -1.62
C GLN A 31 5.72 -3.11 -2.97
N GLY A 32 5.56 -2.25 -3.97
CA GLY A 32 6.19 -2.40 -5.28
C GLY A 32 6.62 -1.05 -5.84
N SER A 33 7.43 -1.07 -6.90
CA SER A 33 7.82 0.13 -7.64
C SER A 33 6.64 0.72 -8.43
N ALA A 34 6.84 1.90 -9.04
CA ALA A 34 5.87 2.42 -9.99
C ALA A 34 5.64 1.43 -11.15
N LEU A 35 4.48 1.57 -11.79
CA LEU A 35 4.08 0.68 -12.86
C LEU A 35 4.78 1.08 -14.17
N LYS A 36 5.01 0.10 -15.06
CA LYS A 36 5.65 0.34 -16.37
C LYS A 36 4.89 1.35 -17.23
N GLU A 37 3.59 1.50 -17.00
CA GLU A 37 2.71 2.43 -17.69
C GLU A 37 2.88 3.89 -17.22
N GLU A 38 3.61 4.13 -16.13
CA GLU A 38 3.83 5.47 -15.55
C GLU A 38 5.17 6.09 -15.96
N HIS A 39 5.97 5.42 -16.79
CA HIS A 39 7.25 5.92 -17.29
C HIS A 39 7.14 7.20 -18.14
N ASN A 40 5.94 7.55 -18.60
CA ASN A 40 5.70 8.80 -19.32
C ASN A 40 5.61 10.01 -18.37
N GLU A 41 5.55 9.78 -17.06
CA GLU A 41 5.53 10.81 -16.00
C GLU A 41 6.76 10.60 -15.10
N PRO A 42 7.94 11.13 -15.49
CA PRO A 42 9.22 10.83 -14.82
C PRO A 42 9.23 11.24 -13.33
N GLU A 43 8.45 12.25 -12.94
CA GLU A 43 8.31 12.66 -11.54
C GLU A 43 7.56 11.62 -10.67
N LEU A 44 6.83 10.72 -11.30
CA LEU A 44 5.98 9.71 -10.66
C LEU A 44 6.52 8.28 -10.80
N SER A 45 7.55 8.10 -11.64
CA SER A 45 8.24 6.84 -11.95
C SER A 45 8.84 6.16 -10.70
N ASP A 46 9.20 6.92 -9.68
CA ASP A 46 9.94 6.38 -8.54
C ASP A 46 9.07 6.29 -7.28
N MET A 47 7.79 6.69 -7.37
CA MET A 47 6.89 6.67 -6.21
C MET A 47 6.42 5.26 -5.87
N PRO A 48 6.67 4.77 -4.64
CA PRO A 48 6.28 3.42 -4.22
C PRO A 48 4.77 3.21 -4.25
N ARG A 49 4.39 1.94 -4.39
CA ARG A 49 2.98 1.53 -4.45
C ARG A 49 2.67 0.46 -3.44
N ILE A 50 1.51 0.62 -2.80
CA ILE A 50 0.87 -0.46 -2.06
C ILE A 50 -0.15 -1.17 -2.94
N ILE A 51 0.08 -2.46 -3.12
CA ILE A 51 -0.71 -3.37 -3.95
C ILE A 51 -1.46 -4.31 -3.01
N LEU A 52 -2.78 -4.25 -3.07
CA LEU A 52 -3.68 -5.17 -2.38
C LEU A 52 -4.92 -5.43 -3.24
N ARG A 53 -5.47 -6.64 -3.13
CA ARG A 53 -6.77 -6.99 -3.68
C ARG A 53 -7.77 -7.02 -2.53
N HIS A 54 -8.52 -5.96 -2.33
CA HIS A 54 -9.49 -5.86 -1.23
C HIS A 54 -10.89 -6.35 -1.65
N ARG A 55 -11.71 -6.71 -0.66
CA ARG A 55 -13.14 -6.99 -0.86
C ARG A 55 -13.91 -5.68 -1.03
N ARG A 56 -14.86 -5.62 -1.99
CA ARG A 56 -15.62 -4.38 -2.31
C ARG A 56 -16.69 -3.98 -1.28
N ARG A 57 -16.81 -4.69 -0.16
CA ARG A 57 -17.92 -4.52 0.81
C ARG A 57 -17.53 -3.75 2.07
N ASP A 58 -16.24 -3.54 2.31
CA ASP A 58 -15.72 -3.10 3.62
C ASP A 58 -15.10 -1.69 3.54
N PHE A 59 -15.89 -0.69 3.16
CA PHE A 59 -15.40 0.70 3.00
C PHE A 59 -14.90 1.34 4.30
N GLY A 60 -15.43 0.93 5.47
CA GLY A 60 -14.95 1.39 6.77
C GLY A 60 -13.51 0.93 7.04
N ILE A 61 -13.25 -0.37 6.87
CA ILE A 61 -11.91 -0.95 7.03
C ILE A 61 -10.94 -0.36 6.01
N LEU A 62 -11.39 -0.06 4.78
CA LEU A 62 -10.56 0.63 3.80
C LEU A 62 -10.13 2.02 4.27
N ARG A 63 -11.00 2.78 4.95
CA ARG A 63 -10.63 4.09 5.51
C ARG A 63 -9.58 3.95 6.61
N GLU A 64 -9.75 2.99 7.50
CA GLU A 64 -8.76 2.68 8.55
C GLU A 64 -7.41 2.27 7.95
N PHE A 65 -7.43 1.49 6.87
CA PHE A 65 -6.22 1.12 6.14
C PHE A 65 -5.48 2.34 5.57
N ILE A 66 -6.19 3.30 4.98
CA ILE A 66 -5.59 4.54 4.48
C ILE A 66 -4.99 5.37 5.64
N ASN A 67 -5.66 5.45 6.79
CA ASN A 67 -5.10 6.14 7.95
C ASN A 67 -3.81 5.43 8.43
N ALA A 68 -3.84 4.10 8.54
CA ALA A 68 -2.68 3.31 8.95
C ALA A 68 -1.50 3.45 7.97
N LEU A 69 -1.74 3.60 6.67
CA LEU A 69 -0.69 3.89 5.69
C LEU A 69 -0.02 5.25 5.93
N ASN A 70 -0.79 6.27 6.32
CA ASN A 70 -0.25 7.61 6.58
C ASN A 70 0.55 7.69 7.90
N GLU A 71 0.28 6.78 8.83
CA GLU A 71 0.94 6.71 10.15
C GLU A 71 2.07 5.67 10.19
N ALA A 72 2.22 4.87 9.14
CA ALA A 72 3.20 3.80 9.06
C ALA A 72 4.63 4.35 9.02
N GLU A 73 5.55 3.61 9.64
CA GLU A 73 6.98 3.90 9.57
C GLU A 73 7.47 3.78 8.12
N VAL A 74 8.26 4.76 7.71
CA VAL A 74 8.90 4.81 6.38
C VAL A 74 10.37 4.45 6.49
N GLU A 75 10.96 4.00 5.39
CA GLU A 75 12.41 3.80 5.29
C GLU A 75 13.15 5.12 5.59
N SER A 76 14.28 5.04 6.30
CA SER A 76 15.13 6.18 6.68
C SER A 76 16.04 6.66 5.56
#